data_AF-A0A928Z9K0-F1
#
_entry.id   AF-A0A928Z9K0-F1
#
_cell.length_a   1.000
_cell.length_b   1.000
_cell.length_c   1.000
_cell.angle_alpha   90.00
_cell.angle_beta   90.00
_cell.angle_gamma   90.00
#
_symmetry.space_group_name_H-M   'P 1'
#
loop_
_entity.id
_entity.type
_entity.pdbx_description
1 polymer ?
#
loop_
_entity_poly.entity_id
_entity_poly.type
_entity_poly.pdbx_seq_one_letter_code
_entity_poly.pdbx_strand_id
1 'polypeptide(L)'
;FGTYAPIYTESGAAVFARDHESSQQVWSSEVGYPGAAEYREFYKDLGWEAEYDYIKPYIMPNGQRKNVGIKYHKITGRGLGLGDKELYDPYWAKEKTAEHAGNFMFNRGQQAEHLYGIMDRKPIIVSPYDAELFGHWWYEGPWFLDYLFRKSWYDQNKYEMTHLADYLRGNPTQQVCRPSQSSWGYKGFHEYWLNETNTWIYPHLHKAAERTIELAHLEPEDELQWRALNQAARELLLAQSSDWAFIMRTGTMVPYAVRRTRSHLMRFNKLYEEIKQRKVDSGWLEKVEEIDNIFPNINYRVYRPL
;
A
#
# COMPACT_ATOMS: atom_id res chain seq x y z
N PHE A 1 -2.46 16.89 -22.84
CA PHE A 1 -3.25 17.07 -21.60
C PHE A 1 -2.50 16.69 -20.32
N GLY A 2 -1.16 16.53 -20.34
CA GLY A 2 -0.38 16.22 -19.13
C GLY A 2 -0.90 15.00 -18.38
N THR A 3 -1.02 15.11 -17.05
CA THR A 3 -1.59 14.10 -16.16
C THR A 3 -3.11 14.21 -15.99
N TYR A 4 -3.76 15.15 -16.69
CA TYR A 4 -5.16 15.55 -16.45
C TYR A 4 -6.16 14.96 -17.45
N ALA A 5 -5.71 14.05 -18.31
CA ALA A 5 -6.56 13.17 -19.10
C ALA A 5 -5.90 11.78 -19.15
N PRO A 6 -6.69 10.70 -19.16
CA PRO A 6 -6.14 9.36 -19.30
C PRO A 6 -5.60 9.12 -20.72
N ILE A 7 -4.80 8.08 -20.84
CA ILE A 7 -4.35 7.53 -22.11
C ILE A 7 -4.85 6.10 -22.26
N TYR A 8 -4.90 5.61 -23.49
CA TYR A 8 -4.98 4.18 -23.76
C TYR A 8 -3.60 3.64 -24.14
N THR A 9 -3.28 2.45 -23.66
CA THR A 9 -2.19 1.65 -24.23
C THR A 9 -2.58 1.15 -25.62
N GLU A 10 -1.62 0.69 -26.40
CA GLU A 10 -1.89 0.03 -27.70
C GLU A 10 -2.80 -1.20 -27.56
N SER A 11 -2.80 -1.85 -26.39
CA SER A 11 -3.69 -2.97 -26.05
C SER A 11 -5.08 -2.55 -25.56
N GLY A 12 -5.36 -1.25 -25.43
CA GLY A 12 -6.67 -0.72 -25.02
C GLY A 12 -6.88 -0.56 -23.51
N ALA A 13 -5.85 -0.77 -22.68
CA ALA A 13 -5.95 -0.52 -21.24
C ALA A 13 -5.88 0.98 -20.94
N ALA A 14 -6.76 1.48 -20.06
CA ALA A 14 -6.74 2.87 -19.63
C ALA A 14 -5.66 3.11 -18.55
N VAL A 15 -4.93 4.22 -18.66
CA VAL A 15 -3.93 4.63 -17.67
C VAL A 15 -4.23 6.05 -17.19
N PHE A 16 -4.29 6.22 -15.87
CA PHE A 16 -4.45 7.51 -15.20
C PHE A 16 -3.17 7.87 -14.46
N ALA A 17 -2.73 9.12 -14.59
CA ALA A 17 -1.53 9.60 -13.95
C ALA A 17 -1.86 10.36 -12.65
N ARG A 18 -1.00 10.20 -11.64
CA ARG A 18 -1.08 10.93 -10.38
C ARG A 18 -0.89 12.44 -10.61
N ASP A 19 -1.76 13.25 -10.02
CA ASP A 19 -1.56 14.69 -9.94
C ASP A 19 -0.50 15.07 -8.89
N HIS A 20 0.39 15.99 -9.26
CA HIS A 20 1.51 16.40 -8.41
C HIS A 20 1.08 17.39 -7.31
N GLU A 21 0.15 18.30 -7.61
CA GLU A 21 -0.27 19.35 -6.68
C GLU A 21 -1.00 18.78 -5.47
N SER A 22 -1.95 17.87 -5.70
CA SER A 22 -2.69 17.18 -4.64
C SER A 22 -1.83 16.24 -3.82
N SER A 23 -0.76 15.68 -4.41
CA SER A 23 0.18 14.85 -3.66
C SER A 23 0.91 15.66 -2.60
N GLN A 24 1.45 16.84 -2.94
CA GLN A 24 2.26 17.62 -1.98
C GLN A 24 1.47 18.09 -0.76
N GLN A 25 0.21 18.50 -0.96
CA GLN A 25 -0.64 19.07 0.10
C GLN A 25 -1.03 18.06 1.18
N VAL A 26 -1.11 16.76 0.84
CA VAL A 26 -1.58 15.71 1.76
C VAL A 26 -0.44 14.80 2.22
N TRP A 27 0.50 14.45 1.33
CA TRP A 27 1.56 13.47 1.67
C TRP A 27 2.71 14.05 2.48
N SER A 28 2.97 15.35 2.42
CA SER A 28 4.12 15.88 3.16
C SER A 28 3.79 16.04 4.64
N SER A 29 4.54 15.37 5.51
CA SER A 29 4.51 15.65 6.95
C SER A 29 5.15 17.02 7.29
N GLU A 30 5.96 17.56 6.37
CA GLU A 30 6.65 18.83 6.54
C GLU A 30 5.93 20.02 5.89
N VAL A 31 5.08 19.84 4.91
CA VAL A 31 4.35 20.97 4.28
C VAL A 31 2.87 20.69 4.07
N GLY A 32 2.44 19.45 4.29
CA GLY A 32 1.06 19.03 4.11
C GLY A 32 0.25 19.03 5.41
N TYR A 33 -1.04 18.80 5.25
CA TYR A 33 -2.02 18.87 6.33
C TYR A 33 -1.70 17.96 7.53
N PRO A 34 -1.23 16.70 7.38
CA PRO A 34 -1.00 15.82 8.52
C PRO A 34 0.00 16.34 9.57
N GLY A 35 0.85 17.30 9.21
CA GLY A 35 1.82 17.91 10.12
C GLY A 35 1.30 19.07 10.98
N ALA A 36 -0.01 19.30 11.02
CA ALA A 36 -0.62 20.39 11.79
C ALA A 36 -0.39 20.23 13.29
N ALA A 37 -0.17 21.34 14.00
CA ALA A 37 0.10 21.35 15.44
C ALA A 37 -1.06 20.75 16.26
N GLU A 38 -2.28 20.87 15.76
CA GLU A 38 -3.53 20.43 16.39
C GLU A 38 -3.75 18.92 16.29
N TYR A 39 -3.09 18.24 15.35
CA TYR A 39 -3.30 16.81 15.11
C TYR A 39 -2.56 15.91 16.07
N ARG A 40 -3.10 14.71 16.23
CA ARG A 40 -2.56 13.71 17.18
C ARG A 40 -1.14 13.30 16.81
N GLU A 41 -0.23 13.35 17.79
CA GLU A 41 1.16 12.92 17.63
C GLU A 41 1.24 11.40 17.50
N PHE A 42 1.78 10.92 16.39
CA PHE A 42 1.86 9.48 16.08
C PHE A 42 2.88 8.77 16.99
N TYR A 43 3.99 9.43 17.31
CA TYR A 43 5.11 8.80 18.00
C TYR A 43 5.04 8.82 19.53
N LYS A 44 4.04 9.51 20.11
CA LYS A 44 3.84 9.62 21.56
C LYS A 44 2.66 8.75 21.99
N ASP A 45 2.97 7.61 22.60
CA ASP A 45 2.02 6.53 22.88
C ASP A 45 2.13 6.05 24.33
N LEU A 46 0.99 5.73 24.94
CA LEU A 46 0.90 5.29 26.33
C LEU A 46 1.80 4.09 26.63
N GLY A 47 2.03 3.23 25.63
CA GLY A 47 2.92 2.08 25.73
C GLY A 47 4.36 2.44 26.12
N TRP A 48 4.81 3.65 25.78
CA TRP A 48 6.13 4.18 26.12
C TRP A 48 6.14 5.04 27.38
N GLU A 49 5.03 5.71 27.69
CA GLU A 49 4.96 6.73 28.75
C GLU A 49 4.48 6.19 30.10
N ALA A 50 3.54 5.23 30.11
CA ALA A 50 2.96 4.74 31.35
C ALA A 50 3.97 4.01 32.24
N GLU A 51 3.71 4.01 33.55
CA GLU A 51 4.47 3.21 34.51
C GLU A 51 4.52 1.73 34.08
N TYR A 52 5.68 1.10 34.29
CA TYR A 52 5.94 -0.23 33.75
C TYR A 52 4.96 -1.27 34.28
N ASP A 53 4.67 -1.26 35.59
CA ASP A 53 3.78 -2.25 36.21
C ASP A 53 2.34 -2.12 35.71
N TYR A 54 1.88 -0.91 35.43
CA TYR A 54 0.57 -0.66 34.83
C TYR A 54 0.51 -1.16 33.37
N ILE A 55 1.54 -0.88 32.58
CA ILE A 55 1.51 -1.14 31.13
C ILE A 55 1.90 -2.58 30.77
N LYS A 56 2.58 -3.29 31.68
CA LYS A 56 3.12 -4.65 31.48
C LYS A 56 2.12 -5.64 30.87
N PRO A 57 0.82 -5.68 31.26
CA PRO A 57 -0.14 -6.61 30.67
C PRO A 57 -0.47 -6.33 29.19
N TYR A 58 -0.14 -5.13 28.68
CA TYR A 58 -0.54 -4.65 27.36
C TYR A 58 0.61 -4.57 26.35
N ILE A 59 1.86 -4.74 26.81
CA ILE A 59 3.06 -4.73 25.97
C ILE A 59 3.46 -6.14 25.52
N MET A 60 4.67 -6.33 25.00
CA MET A 60 5.10 -7.64 24.51
C MET A 60 5.26 -8.64 25.69
N PRO A 61 4.96 -9.94 25.49
CA PRO A 61 5.09 -10.96 26.56
C PRO A 61 6.50 -11.08 27.16
N ASN A 62 7.53 -10.67 26.41
CA ASN A 62 8.92 -10.62 26.87
C ASN A 62 9.26 -9.36 27.69
N GLY A 63 8.27 -8.49 27.98
CA GLY A 63 8.44 -7.24 28.72
C GLY A 63 8.89 -6.04 27.90
N GLN A 64 9.11 -6.18 26.58
CA GLN A 64 9.48 -5.05 25.72
C GLN A 64 8.27 -4.15 25.46
N ARG A 65 8.48 -2.83 25.59
CA ARG A 65 7.45 -1.82 25.28
C ARG A 65 7.15 -1.78 23.78
N LYS A 66 5.91 -1.42 23.44
CA LYS A 66 5.41 -1.21 22.08
C LYS A 66 4.31 -0.15 22.11
N ASN A 67 3.94 0.39 20.94
CA ASN A 67 2.71 1.18 20.83
C ASN A 67 1.50 0.31 21.22
N VAL A 68 0.63 0.85 22.08
CA VAL A 68 -0.67 0.25 22.43
C VAL A 68 -1.83 0.93 21.70
N GLY A 69 -1.58 2.02 20.97
CA GLY A 69 -2.55 2.70 20.12
C GLY A 69 -3.30 3.85 20.81
N ILE A 70 -3.12 4.00 22.13
CA ILE A 70 -3.68 5.11 22.90
C ILE A 70 -2.63 6.22 22.99
N LYS A 71 -2.95 7.38 22.41
CA LYS A 71 -2.04 8.51 22.23
C LYS A 71 -2.75 9.79 22.68
N TYR A 72 -2.21 10.46 23.69
CA TYR A 72 -2.87 11.61 24.36
C TYR A 72 -2.36 12.98 23.94
N HIS A 73 -1.38 13.03 23.03
CA HIS A 73 -0.68 14.26 22.72
C HIS A 73 -0.90 14.69 21.26
N LYS A 74 -0.82 15.99 21.02
CA LYS A 74 -0.81 16.58 19.67
C LYS A 74 0.61 16.87 19.21
N ILE A 75 0.76 17.16 17.92
CA ILE A 75 2.05 17.49 17.31
C ILE A 75 2.64 18.77 17.92
N THR A 76 1.80 19.73 18.34
CA THR A 76 2.14 21.02 19.01
C THR A 76 2.96 22.00 18.17
N GLY A 77 4.06 21.53 17.59
CA GLY A 77 4.99 22.33 16.82
C GLY A 77 6.10 21.47 16.24
N ARG A 78 6.77 22.02 15.23
CA ARG A 78 7.88 21.34 14.55
C ARG A 78 9.17 21.47 15.36
N GLY A 79 9.99 20.43 15.33
CA GLY A 79 11.28 20.41 16.01
C GLY A 79 11.21 20.33 17.54
N LEU A 80 10.01 20.25 18.12
CA LEU A 80 9.82 20.04 19.55
C LEU A 80 10.11 18.58 19.90
N GLY A 81 10.77 18.36 21.04
CA GLY A 81 10.97 17.03 21.60
C GLY A 81 9.64 16.42 22.05
N LEU A 82 9.60 15.09 22.24
CA LEU A 82 8.39 14.41 22.71
C LEU A 82 7.93 14.91 24.09
N GLY A 83 8.85 15.40 24.93
CA GLY A 83 8.53 15.96 26.25
C GLY A 83 7.70 17.25 26.19
N ASP A 84 7.86 18.05 25.14
CA ASP A 84 7.21 19.36 25.00
C ASP A 84 5.87 19.30 24.26
N LYS A 85 5.46 18.10 23.85
CA LYS A 85 4.16 17.86 23.19
C LYS A 85 3.04 18.04 24.20
N GLU A 86 2.08 18.89 23.84
CA GLU A 86 0.89 19.20 24.64
C GLU A 86 -0.20 18.14 24.46
N LEU A 87 -1.21 18.17 25.33
CA LEU A 87 -2.36 17.27 25.24
C LEU A 87 -3.17 17.52 23.96
N TYR A 88 -3.67 16.43 23.41
CA TYR A 88 -4.55 16.41 22.25
C TYR A 88 -5.94 16.89 22.63
N ASP A 89 -6.47 17.83 21.84
CA ASP A 89 -7.86 18.30 21.97
C ASP A 89 -8.63 17.95 20.68
N PRO A 90 -9.55 16.96 20.75
CA PRO A 90 -10.35 16.54 19.60
C PRO A 90 -11.18 17.67 18.98
N TYR A 91 -11.59 18.68 19.76
CA TYR A 91 -12.37 19.80 19.24
C TYR A 91 -11.55 20.61 18.24
N TRP A 92 -10.36 21.07 18.65
CA TRP A 92 -9.48 21.86 17.79
C TRP A 92 -8.94 21.06 16.60
N ALA A 93 -8.65 19.78 16.79
CA ALA A 93 -8.26 18.90 15.70
C ALA A 93 -9.37 18.77 14.64
N LYS A 94 -10.63 18.68 15.07
CA LYS A 94 -11.78 18.60 14.15
C LYS A 94 -12.00 19.90 13.39
N GLU A 95 -11.93 21.06 14.06
CA GLU A 95 -12.01 22.38 13.42
C GLU A 95 -10.89 22.55 12.38
N LYS A 96 -9.64 22.19 12.74
CA LYS A 96 -8.50 22.25 11.82
C LYS A 96 -8.69 21.34 10.61
N THR A 97 -9.31 20.18 10.81
CA THR A 97 -9.62 19.25 9.72
C THR A 97 -10.67 19.78 8.76
N ALA A 98 -11.70 20.47 9.27
CA ALA A 98 -12.69 21.13 8.42
C ALA A 98 -12.06 22.27 7.59
N GLU A 99 -11.14 23.05 8.18
CA GLU A 99 -10.34 24.08 7.48
C GLU A 99 -9.51 23.46 6.35
N HIS A 100 -8.73 22.41 6.64
CA HIS A 100 -7.90 21.73 5.65
C HIS A 100 -8.70 21.10 4.52
N ALA A 101 -9.85 20.47 4.82
CA ALA A 101 -10.74 19.94 3.81
C ALA A 101 -11.29 21.05 2.89
N GLY A 102 -11.67 22.19 3.47
CA GLY A 102 -12.09 23.38 2.72
C GLY A 102 -10.97 23.95 1.83
N ASN A 103 -9.75 24.02 2.35
CA ASN A 103 -8.58 24.47 1.59
C ASN A 103 -8.28 23.55 0.41
N PHE A 104 -8.30 22.23 0.62
CA PHE A 104 -8.07 21.25 -0.45
C PHE A 104 -9.15 21.34 -1.53
N MET A 105 -10.43 21.40 -1.13
CA MET A 105 -11.56 21.59 -2.04
C MET A 105 -11.40 22.87 -2.88
N PHE A 106 -11.09 24.00 -2.24
CA PHE A 106 -10.88 25.28 -2.91
C PHE A 106 -9.78 25.18 -3.97
N ASN A 107 -8.62 24.63 -3.59
CA ASN A 107 -7.48 24.47 -4.50
C ASN A 107 -7.80 23.55 -5.68
N ARG A 108 -8.49 22.43 -5.45
CA ARG A 108 -8.94 21.52 -6.52
C ARG A 108 -9.96 22.19 -7.45
N GLY A 109 -10.84 23.03 -6.90
CA GLY A 109 -11.77 23.84 -7.69
C GLY A 109 -11.05 24.83 -8.61
N GLN A 110 -10.07 25.57 -8.08
CA GLN A 110 -9.25 26.49 -8.90
C GLN A 110 -8.44 25.73 -9.96
N GLN A 111 -7.87 24.58 -9.62
CA GLN A 111 -7.13 23.74 -10.55
C GLN A 111 -8.03 23.22 -11.68
N ALA A 112 -9.22 22.72 -11.35
CA ALA A 112 -10.18 22.22 -12.31
C ALA A 112 -10.66 23.33 -13.28
N GLU A 113 -11.00 24.51 -12.78
CA GLU A 113 -11.39 25.66 -13.62
C GLU A 113 -10.27 26.10 -14.56
N HIS A 114 -9.03 26.22 -14.05
CA HIS A 114 -7.88 26.59 -14.85
C HIS A 114 -7.65 25.58 -15.98
N LEU A 115 -7.63 24.28 -15.63
CA LEU A 115 -7.45 23.20 -16.60
C LEU A 115 -8.58 23.15 -17.63
N TYR A 116 -9.83 23.36 -17.20
CA TYR A 116 -10.97 23.41 -18.11
C TYR A 116 -10.87 24.57 -19.10
N GLY A 117 -10.32 25.72 -18.68
CA GLY A 117 -10.11 26.87 -19.57
C GLY A 117 -9.02 26.68 -20.63
N ILE A 118 -8.11 25.72 -20.46
CA ILE A 118 -6.98 25.46 -21.39
C ILE A 118 -7.08 24.10 -22.08
N MET A 119 -8.04 23.26 -21.70
CA MET A 119 -8.25 21.93 -22.27
C MET A 119 -9.57 21.89 -23.03
N ASP A 120 -9.56 21.33 -24.24
CA ASP A 120 -10.78 21.12 -25.04
C ASP A 120 -11.68 19.98 -24.51
N ARG A 121 -11.53 19.61 -23.22
CA ARG A 121 -12.25 18.51 -22.57
C ARG A 121 -12.26 18.68 -21.06
N LYS A 122 -13.19 18.00 -20.40
CA LYS A 122 -13.24 17.94 -18.93
C LYS A 122 -11.94 17.32 -18.38
N PRO A 123 -11.16 18.06 -17.57
CA PRO A 123 -9.98 17.49 -16.91
C PRO A 123 -10.39 16.47 -15.86
N ILE A 124 -9.50 15.52 -15.55
CA ILE A 124 -9.63 14.64 -14.38
C ILE A 124 -8.37 14.78 -13.52
N ILE A 125 -8.57 15.05 -12.23
CA ILE A 125 -7.50 15.15 -11.23
C ILE A 125 -7.52 13.84 -10.42
N VAL A 126 -6.42 13.09 -10.46
CA VAL A 126 -6.32 11.80 -9.77
C VAL A 126 -5.33 11.89 -8.62
N SER A 127 -5.85 11.74 -7.41
CA SER A 127 -5.11 11.90 -6.15
C SER A 127 -5.06 10.57 -5.38
N PRO A 128 -4.16 9.64 -5.74
CA PRO A 128 -4.00 8.37 -5.05
C PRO A 128 -3.17 8.53 -3.77
N TYR A 129 -3.60 7.88 -2.70
CA TYR A 129 -2.94 7.87 -1.39
C TYR A 129 -3.00 6.46 -0.80
N ASP A 130 -2.03 6.13 0.07
CA ASP A 130 -2.10 4.91 0.87
C ASP A 130 -3.26 5.00 1.86
N ALA A 131 -4.09 3.96 1.93
CA ALA A 131 -5.29 3.97 2.78
C ALA A 131 -4.95 4.18 4.26
N GLU A 132 -3.82 3.62 4.72
CA GLU A 132 -3.34 3.77 6.10
C GLU A 132 -2.96 5.21 6.45
N LEU A 133 -2.77 6.09 5.46
CA LEU A 133 -2.59 7.51 5.74
C LEU A 133 -3.78 8.04 6.55
N PHE A 134 -5.01 7.65 6.18
CA PHE A 134 -6.23 8.16 6.80
C PHE A 134 -6.67 7.28 7.97
N GLY A 135 -6.28 7.69 9.18
CA GLY A 135 -6.73 7.12 10.46
C GLY A 135 -5.62 6.42 11.24
N HIS A 136 -4.57 5.95 10.55
CA HIS A 136 -3.39 5.38 11.19
C HIS A 136 -2.28 6.41 11.33
N TRP A 137 -1.65 6.82 10.22
CA TRP A 137 -0.58 7.82 10.22
C TRP A 137 -1.10 9.23 10.55
N TRP A 138 -2.18 9.62 9.90
CA TRP A 138 -2.93 10.84 10.19
C TRP A 138 -4.26 10.48 10.81
N TYR A 139 -4.37 10.64 12.14
CA TYR A 139 -5.51 10.16 12.90
C TYR A 139 -6.84 10.77 12.46
N GLU A 140 -6.83 12.07 12.14
CA GLU A 140 -7.99 12.83 11.71
C GLU A 140 -8.33 12.64 10.22
N GLY A 141 -7.53 11.85 9.49
CA GLY A 141 -7.72 11.61 8.07
C GLY A 141 -9.14 11.16 7.66
N PRO A 142 -9.85 10.29 8.42
CA PRO A 142 -11.24 9.95 8.11
C PRO A 142 -12.19 11.15 8.23
N TRP A 143 -11.97 12.05 9.18
CA TRP A 143 -12.75 13.31 9.27
C TRP A 143 -12.44 14.22 8.09
N PHE A 144 -11.18 14.27 7.64
CA PHE A 144 -10.81 15.03 6.45
C PHE A 144 -11.57 14.53 5.21
N LEU A 145 -11.64 13.21 4.99
CA LEU A 145 -12.37 12.64 3.87
C LEU A 145 -13.88 12.93 3.95
N ASP A 146 -14.50 12.78 5.13
CA ASP A 146 -15.91 13.11 5.34
C ASP A 146 -16.19 14.58 5.03
N TYR A 147 -15.40 15.50 5.59
CA TYR A 147 -15.54 16.93 5.30
C TYR A 147 -15.27 17.25 3.83
N LEU A 148 -14.23 16.68 3.24
CA LEU A 148 -13.88 16.94 1.85
C LEU A 148 -15.03 16.54 0.93
N PHE A 149 -15.63 15.36 1.11
CA PHE A 149 -16.73 14.92 0.26
C PHE A 149 -17.99 15.74 0.47
N ARG A 150 -18.35 16.07 1.73
CA ARG A 150 -19.50 16.94 2.01
C ARG A 150 -19.33 18.32 1.41
N LYS A 151 -18.18 18.96 1.64
CA LYS A 151 -17.88 20.29 1.12
C LYS A 151 -17.82 20.30 -0.40
N SER A 152 -17.17 19.29 -1.00
CA SER A 152 -17.14 19.12 -2.46
C SER A 152 -18.55 18.98 -3.04
N TRP A 153 -19.50 18.39 -2.32
CA TRP A 153 -20.86 18.23 -2.81
C TRP A 153 -21.75 19.47 -2.60
N TYR A 154 -21.65 20.12 -1.44
CA TYR A 154 -22.59 21.18 -1.04
C TYR A 154 -22.05 22.61 -1.21
N ASP A 155 -20.74 22.82 -1.09
CA ASP A 155 -20.15 24.17 -0.92
C ASP A 155 -19.53 24.72 -2.22
N GLN A 156 -19.58 23.96 -3.33
CA GLN A 156 -19.01 24.34 -4.62
C GLN A 156 -19.75 23.68 -5.80
N ASN A 157 -19.59 24.24 -7.01
CA ASN A 157 -20.22 23.74 -8.25
C ASN A 157 -19.24 23.72 -9.46
N LYS A 158 -17.94 23.73 -9.20
CA LYS A 158 -16.84 23.82 -10.17
C LYS A 158 -16.38 22.45 -10.68
N TYR A 159 -16.47 21.41 -9.85
CA TYR A 159 -16.09 20.04 -10.22
C TYR A 159 -17.04 19.00 -9.63
N GLU A 160 -16.94 17.77 -10.13
CA GLU A 160 -17.68 16.60 -9.64
C GLU A 160 -16.68 15.52 -9.19
N MET A 161 -17.02 14.82 -8.11
CA MET A 161 -16.32 13.60 -7.69
C MET A 161 -16.89 12.43 -8.50
N THR A 162 -16.03 11.64 -9.14
CA THR A 162 -16.45 10.56 -10.04
C THR A 162 -15.58 9.32 -9.89
N HIS A 163 -16.08 8.16 -10.33
CA HIS A 163 -15.26 7.00 -10.54
C HIS A 163 -14.51 7.08 -11.89
N LEU A 164 -13.33 6.48 -11.95
CA LEU A 164 -12.50 6.45 -13.17
C LEU A 164 -13.23 5.79 -14.35
N ALA A 165 -13.99 4.73 -14.08
CA ALA A 165 -14.79 4.03 -15.09
C ALA A 165 -15.91 4.92 -15.66
N ASP A 166 -16.57 5.71 -14.83
CA ASP A 166 -17.65 6.61 -15.26
C ASP A 166 -17.10 7.75 -16.12
N TYR A 167 -15.93 8.28 -15.75
CA TYR A 167 -15.23 9.26 -16.58
C TYR A 167 -14.90 8.71 -17.98
N LEU A 168 -14.45 7.46 -18.09
CA LEU A 168 -14.18 6.81 -19.38
C LEU A 168 -15.46 6.57 -20.19
N ARG A 169 -16.60 6.25 -19.55
CA ARG A 169 -17.88 6.15 -20.27
C ARG A 169 -18.32 7.49 -20.86
N GLY A 170 -18.13 8.58 -20.11
CA GLY A 170 -18.41 9.94 -20.59
C GLY A 170 -17.37 10.50 -21.57
N ASN A 171 -16.17 9.92 -21.61
CA ASN A 171 -15.06 10.31 -22.47
C ASN A 171 -14.44 9.04 -23.09
N PRO A 172 -15.05 8.44 -24.13
CA PRO A 172 -14.59 7.16 -24.67
C PRO A 172 -13.32 7.28 -25.51
N THR A 173 -12.96 8.47 -25.98
CA THR A 173 -11.77 8.68 -26.83
C THR A 173 -10.62 9.21 -26.00
N GLN A 174 -9.52 8.46 -25.98
CA GLN A 174 -8.27 8.84 -25.31
C GLN A 174 -7.09 8.81 -26.29
N GLN A 175 -6.05 9.58 -25.97
CA GLN A 175 -4.80 9.50 -26.70
C GLN A 175 -4.18 8.11 -26.51
N VAL A 176 -3.73 7.48 -27.60
CA VAL A 176 -2.97 6.24 -27.52
C VAL A 176 -1.51 6.57 -27.27
N CYS A 177 -0.97 6.04 -26.18
CA CYS A 177 0.41 6.27 -25.74
C CYS A 177 1.00 4.98 -25.17
N ARG A 178 2.33 4.87 -25.25
CA ARG A 178 3.09 3.85 -24.52
C ARG A 178 3.68 4.49 -23.25
N PRO A 179 3.16 4.18 -22.04
CA PRO A 179 3.77 4.68 -20.81
C PRO A 179 5.23 4.24 -20.70
N SER A 180 6.09 5.16 -20.28
CA SER A 180 7.46 4.83 -19.91
C SER A 180 7.48 3.94 -18.67
N GLN A 181 8.52 3.12 -18.56
CA GLN A 181 8.79 2.35 -17.36
C GLN A 181 8.93 3.29 -16.16
N SER A 182 8.09 3.09 -15.14
CA SER A 182 8.05 3.94 -13.96
C SER A 182 7.47 3.20 -12.77
N SER A 183 7.62 3.77 -11.58
CA SER A 183 6.83 3.45 -10.39
C SER A 183 6.42 4.74 -9.70
N TRP A 184 5.55 4.65 -8.70
CA TRP A 184 5.24 5.78 -7.82
C TRP A 184 6.19 5.94 -6.62
N GLY A 185 7.25 5.12 -6.56
CA GLY A 185 8.27 5.12 -5.51
C GLY A 185 9.34 6.20 -5.70
N TYR A 186 10.43 6.10 -4.94
CA TYR A 186 11.51 7.09 -4.97
C TYR A 186 12.10 7.28 -6.37
N LYS A 187 12.26 8.56 -6.76
CA LYS A 187 12.66 9.02 -8.10
C LYS A 187 11.82 8.48 -9.27
N GLY A 188 10.70 7.80 -9.02
CA GLY A 188 9.81 7.30 -10.05
C GLY A 188 10.26 6.02 -10.75
N PHE A 189 11.22 5.26 -10.20
CA PHE A 189 11.76 4.03 -10.82
C PHE A 189 11.77 2.85 -9.84
N HIS A 190 12.72 1.91 -9.96
CA HIS A 190 12.72 0.65 -9.23
C HIS A 190 13.68 0.61 -8.05
N GLU A 191 14.36 1.73 -7.72
CA GLU A 191 15.43 1.76 -6.71
C GLU A 191 15.00 1.22 -5.34
N TYR A 192 13.71 1.29 -4.97
CA TYR A 192 13.23 0.71 -3.71
C TYR A 192 13.19 -0.81 -3.71
N TRP A 193 12.95 -1.43 -4.86
CA TRP A 193 12.81 -2.87 -5.00
C TRP A 193 14.05 -3.52 -5.58
N LEU A 194 14.87 -2.81 -6.35
CA LEU A 194 16.10 -3.33 -6.95
C LEU A 194 17.29 -2.45 -6.58
N ASN A 195 18.04 -2.87 -5.57
CA ASN A 195 19.26 -2.24 -5.08
C ASN A 195 20.14 -3.24 -4.32
N GLU A 196 21.28 -2.77 -3.81
CA GLU A 196 22.27 -3.58 -3.08
C GLU A 196 21.73 -4.34 -1.85
N THR A 197 20.69 -3.84 -1.20
CA THR A 197 20.12 -4.44 0.02
C THR A 197 19.21 -5.64 -0.25
N ASN A 198 18.62 -5.71 -1.45
CA ASN A 198 17.58 -6.70 -1.79
C ASN A 198 17.86 -7.48 -3.08
N THR A 199 18.87 -7.11 -3.89
CA THR A 199 19.15 -7.76 -5.17
C THR A 199 19.35 -9.29 -5.07
N TRP A 200 19.83 -9.77 -3.92
CA TRP A 200 20.08 -11.19 -3.66
C TRP A 200 18.83 -12.07 -3.75
N ILE A 201 17.62 -11.51 -3.60
CA ILE A 201 16.38 -12.30 -3.65
C ILE A 201 16.03 -12.75 -5.08
N TYR A 202 16.37 -11.94 -6.08
CA TYR A 202 15.84 -12.11 -7.44
C TYR A 202 16.28 -13.39 -8.14
N PRO A 203 17.55 -13.84 -8.07
CA PRO A 203 17.94 -15.13 -8.63
C PRO A 203 17.10 -16.29 -8.07
N HIS A 204 16.75 -16.25 -6.78
CA HIS A 204 15.93 -17.27 -6.15
C HIS A 204 14.46 -17.18 -6.57
N LEU A 205 13.89 -15.97 -6.63
CA LEU A 205 12.52 -15.75 -7.10
C LEU A 205 12.35 -16.15 -8.57
N HIS A 206 13.30 -15.81 -9.43
CA HIS A 206 13.30 -16.22 -10.83
C HIS A 206 13.37 -17.74 -10.95
N LYS A 207 14.25 -18.40 -10.18
CA LYS A 207 14.35 -19.86 -10.23
C LYS A 207 13.07 -20.55 -9.72
N ALA A 208 12.43 -20.02 -8.70
CA ALA A 208 11.16 -20.52 -8.21
C ALA A 208 10.02 -20.32 -9.22
N ALA A 209 10.02 -19.20 -9.95
CA ALA A 209 9.06 -18.95 -11.02
C ALA A 209 9.22 -19.96 -12.18
N GLU A 210 10.45 -20.21 -12.65
CA GLU A 210 10.74 -21.24 -13.65
C GLU A 210 10.22 -22.63 -13.23
N ARG A 211 10.50 -23.02 -11.98
CA ARG A 211 10.03 -24.28 -11.40
C ARG A 211 8.51 -24.36 -11.30
N THR A 212 7.84 -23.25 -11.02
CA THR A 212 6.37 -23.21 -10.97
C THR A 212 5.76 -23.41 -12.35
N ILE A 213 6.38 -22.82 -13.39
CA ILE A 213 5.98 -23.06 -14.79
C ILE A 213 6.18 -24.54 -15.15
N GLU A 214 7.28 -25.16 -14.71
CA GLU A 214 7.48 -26.61 -14.87
C GLU A 214 6.38 -27.42 -14.20
N LEU A 215 6.10 -27.14 -12.91
CA LEU A 215 5.04 -27.81 -12.16
C LEU A 215 3.65 -27.60 -12.79
N ALA A 216 3.40 -26.45 -13.42
CA ALA A 216 2.13 -26.14 -14.08
C ALA A 216 1.76 -27.13 -15.18
N HIS A 217 2.74 -27.77 -15.83
CA HIS A 217 2.50 -28.76 -16.88
C HIS A 217 2.15 -30.15 -16.33
N LEU A 218 2.40 -30.42 -15.05
CA LEU A 218 2.03 -31.69 -14.44
C LEU A 218 0.52 -31.78 -14.35
N GLU A 219 0.00 -33.00 -14.52
CA GLU A 219 -1.35 -33.37 -14.14
C GLU A 219 -1.26 -34.13 -12.81
N PRO A 220 -2.07 -33.76 -11.80
CA PRO A 220 -2.03 -34.42 -10.50
C PRO A 220 -2.52 -35.87 -10.63
N GLU A 221 -1.82 -36.80 -10.00
CA GLU A 221 -2.22 -38.20 -9.92
C GLU A 221 -3.31 -38.42 -8.86
N ASP A 222 -3.32 -37.60 -7.81
CA ASP A 222 -4.28 -37.64 -6.71
C ASP A 222 -4.55 -36.25 -6.09
N GLU A 223 -5.43 -36.22 -5.09
CA GLU A 223 -5.80 -35.00 -4.37
C GLU A 223 -4.63 -34.40 -3.58
N LEU A 224 -3.73 -35.25 -3.05
CA LEU A 224 -2.59 -34.80 -2.27
C LEU A 224 -1.61 -34.01 -3.15
N GLN A 225 -1.33 -34.51 -4.36
CA GLN A 225 -0.48 -33.82 -5.32
C GLN A 225 -1.14 -32.54 -5.84
N TRP A 226 -2.45 -32.56 -6.08
CA TRP A 226 -3.22 -31.35 -6.43
C TRP A 226 -3.07 -30.25 -5.38
N ARG A 227 -3.24 -30.60 -4.10
CA ARG A 227 -3.05 -29.68 -2.97
C ARG A 227 -1.62 -29.16 -2.89
N ALA A 228 -0.61 -30.03 -3.02
CA ALA A 228 0.79 -29.65 -2.98
C ALA A 228 1.18 -28.67 -4.11
N LEU A 229 0.68 -28.91 -5.34
CA LEU A 229 0.89 -28.02 -6.49
C LEU A 229 0.28 -26.64 -6.24
N ASN A 230 -0.94 -26.58 -5.69
CA ASN A 230 -1.58 -25.31 -5.32
C ASN A 230 -0.86 -24.61 -4.17
N GLN A 231 -0.37 -25.33 -3.17
CA GLN A 231 0.42 -24.73 -2.10
C GLN A 231 1.76 -24.19 -2.62
N ALA A 232 2.41 -24.88 -3.56
CA ALA A 232 3.64 -24.38 -4.18
C ALA A 232 3.39 -23.04 -4.91
N ALA A 233 2.25 -22.90 -5.60
CA ALA A 233 1.86 -21.63 -6.21
C ALA A 233 1.67 -20.52 -5.16
N ARG A 234 1.07 -20.80 -4.00
CA ARG A 234 0.93 -19.82 -2.90
C ARG A 234 2.29 -19.41 -2.33
N GLU A 235 3.19 -20.36 -2.10
CA GLU A 235 4.53 -20.05 -1.59
C GLU A 235 5.31 -19.16 -2.55
N LEU A 236 5.19 -19.37 -3.87
CA LEU A 236 5.79 -18.47 -4.85
C LEU A 236 5.20 -17.06 -4.74
N LEU A 237 3.86 -16.93 -4.73
CA LEU A 237 3.19 -15.62 -4.64
C LEU A 237 3.59 -14.87 -3.35
N LEU A 238 3.61 -15.56 -2.22
CA LEU A 238 4.03 -15.00 -0.94
C LEU A 238 5.50 -14.59 -0.96
N ALA A 239 6.39 -15.39 -1.57
CA ALA A 239 7.80 -15.02 -1.74
C ALA A 239 7.99 -13.80 -2.66
N GLN A 240 7.11 -13.61 -3.66
CA GLN A 240 7.14 -12.53 -4.63
C GLN A 240 6.52 -11.21 -4.12
N SER A 241 6.02 -11.14 -2.88
CA SER A 241 5.52 -9.86 -2.35
C SER A 241 6.60 -8.78 -2.40
N SER A 242 6.26 -7.64 -3.00
CA SER A 242 7.15 -6.49 -3.11
C SER A 242 7.48 -5.86 -1.75
N ASP A 243 6.65 -6.11 -0.73
CA ASP A 243 6.84 -5.61 0.64
C ASP A 243 8.18 -6.06 1.22
N TRP A 244 8.65 -7.26 0.88
CA TRP A 244 9.92 -7.77 1.41
C TRP A 244 11.10 -6.91 0.96
N ALA A 245 11.18 -6.62 -0.33
CA ALA A 245 12.23 -5.78 -0.88
C ALA A 245 12.12 -4.33 -0.36
N PHE A 246 10.89 -3.83 -0.20
CA PHE A 246 10.61 -2.51 0.36
C PHE A 246 11.05 -2.38 1.83
N ILE A 247 10.73 -3.35 2.68
CA ILE A 247 11.15 -3.38 4.09
C ILE A 247 12.67 -3.49 4.21
N MET A 248 13.31 -4.30 3.36
CA MET A 248 14.79 -4.39 3.31
C MET A 248 15.42 -3.04 2.99
N ARG A 249 14.86 -2.29 2.04
CA ARG A 249 15.36 -0.97 1.66
C ARG A 249 15.10 0.09 2.72
N THR A 250 13.90 0.11 3.32
CA THR A 250 13.53 1.13 4.33
C THR A 250 14.24 0.92 5.67
N GLY A 251 14.81 -0.26 5.92
CA GLY A 251 15.61 -0.52 7.11
C GLY A 251 14.80 -0.75 8.39
N THR A 252 13.47 -0.86 8.29
CA THR A 252 12.58 -0.93 9.47
C THR A 252 12.66 -2.29 10.18
N MET A 253 12.24 -3.37 9.51
CA MET A 253 12.19 -4.73 10.06
C MET A 253 12.93 -5.72 9.13
N VAL A 254 14.16 -5.38 8.73
CA VAL A 254 14.96 -6.16 7.76
C VAL A 254 15.06 -7.65 8.12
N PRO A 255 15.38 -8.06 9.37
CA PRO A 255 15.48 -9.48 9.71
C PRO A 255 14.16 -10.24 9.51
N TYR A 256 13.02 -9.57 9.67
CA TYR A 256 11.71 -10.15 9.42
C TYR A 256 11.49 -10.39 7.91
N ALA A 257 11.72 -9.38 7.07
CA ALA A 257 11.56 -9.50 5.62
C ALA A 257 12.48 -10.57 5.00
N VAL A 258 13.75 -10.63 5.44
CA VAL A 258 14.71 -11.66 5.01
C VAL A 258 14.21 -13.05 5.41
N ARG A 259 13.73 -13.20 6.65
CA ARG A 259 13.18 -14.48 7.14
C ARG A 259 11.95 -14.89 6.33
N ARG A 260 10.99 -13.99 6.09
CA ARG A 260 9.78 -14.26 5.30
C ARG A 260 10.12 -14.75 3.89
N THR A 261 10.97 -14.01 3.19
CA THR A 261 11.42 -14.38 1.83
C THR A 261 12.05 -15.78 1.81
N ARG A 262 12.99 -16.04 2.75
CA ARG A 262 13.65 -17.35 2.85
C ARG A 262 12.68 -18.47 3.22
N SER A 263 11.78 -18.25 4.17
CA SER A 263 10.82 -19.26 4.61
C SER A 263 9.89 -19.70 3.47
N HIS A 264 9.33 -18.76 2.71
CA HIS A 264 8.48 -19.11 1.56
C HIS A 264 9.27 -19.84 0.47
N LEU A 265 10.48 -19.38 0.13
CA LEU A 265 11.34 -20.07 -0.83
C LEU A 265 11.75 -21.48 -0.37
N MET A 266 12.01 -21.68 0.92
CA MET A 266 12.34 -23.00 1.47
C MET A 266 11.15 -23.95 1.40
N ARG A 267 9.94 -23.49 1.76
CA ARG A 267 8.70 -24.26 1.64
C ARG A 267 8.41 -24.61 0.18
N PHE A 268 8.51 -23.63 -0.71
CA PHE A 268 8.39 -23.84 -2.15
C PHE A 268 9.34 -24.93 -2.66
N ASN A 269 10.63 -24.82 -2.34
CA ASN A 269 11.63 -25.77 -2.82
C ASN A 269 11.40 -27.17 -2.25
N LYS A 270 10.98 -27.29 -0.98
CA LYS A 270 10.60 -28.60 -0.41
C LYS A 270 9.42 -29.22 -1.17
N LEU A 271 8.35 -28.45 -1.39
CA LEU A 271 7.19 -28.91 -2.17
C LEU A 271 7.58 -29.35 -3.57
N TYR A 272 8.40 -28.53 -4.27
CA TYR A 272 8.89 -28.84 -5.60
C TYR A 272 9.62 -30.20 -5.62
N GLU A 273 10.59 -30.42 -4.74
CA GLU A 273 11.34 -31.68 -4.68
C GLU A 273 10.43 -32.87 -4.33
N GLU A 274 9.53 -32.72 -3.36
CA GLU A 274 8.61 -33.80 -2.95
C GLU A 274 7.60 -34.17 -4.04
N ILE A 275 7.10 -33.19 -4.80
CA ILE A 275 6.22 -33.42 -5.95
C ILE A 275 7.00 -34.18 -7.04
N LYS A 276 8.22 -33.75 -7.36
CA LYS A 276 9.06 -34.40 -8.38
C LYS A 276 9.45 -35.84 -7.99
N GLN A 277 9.66 -36.08 -6.69
CA GLN A 277 10.00 -37.40 -6.15
C GLN A 277 8.77 -38.28 -5.85
N ARG A 278 7.55 -37.74 -5.97
CA ARG A 278 6.28 -38.41 -5.62
C ARG A 278 6.24 -38.87 -4.16
N LYS A 279 6.72 -38.03 -3.25
CA LYS A 279 6.83 -38.30 -1.81
C LYS A 279 6.36 -37.11 -0.98
N VAL A 280 5.20 -36.56 -1.35
CA VAL A 280 4.59 -35.45 -0.61
C VAL A 280 4.25 -35.90 0.81
N ASP A 281 4.77 -35.18 1.80
CA ASP A 281 4.40 -35.37 3.20
C ASP A 281 3.07 -34.67 3.49
N SER A 282 2.00 -35.45 3.61
CA SER A 282 0.65 -34.94 3.86
C SER A 282 0.52 -34.17 5.18
N GLY A 283 1.19 -34.65 6.24
CA GLY A 283 1.11 -34.03 7.57
C GLY A 283 1.90 -32.72 7.65
N TRP A 284 2.99 -32.61 6.87
CA TRP A 284 3.68 -31.33 6.72
C TRP A 284 2.91 -30.37 5.82
N LEU A 285 2.34 -30.85 4.71
CA LEU A 285 1.55 -30.03 3.79
C LEU A 285 0.37 -29.35 4.50
N GLU A 286 -0.38 -30.10 5.31
CA GLU A 286 -1.53 -29.57 6.06
C GLU A 286 -1.13 -28.40 6.99
N LYS A 287 0.02 -28.52 7.67
CA LYS A 287 0.55 -27.43 8.51
C LYS A 287 0.90 -26.20 7.70
N VAL A 288 1.47 -26.38 6.51
CA VAL A 288 1.82 -25.25 5.62
C VAL A 288 0.56 -24.61 5.07
N GLU A 289 -0.44 -25.40 4.66
CA GLU A 289 -1.75 -24.91 4.21
C GLU A 289 -2.49 -24.13 5.31
N GLU A 290 -2.33 -24.50 6.58
CA GLU A 290 -2.90 -23.74 7.71
C GLU A 290 -2.20 -22.38 7.91
N ILE A 291 -0.87 -22.36 7.82
CA ILE A 291 -0.05 -21.15 8.03
C ILE A 291 -0.19 -20.17 6.85
N ASP A 292 -0.10 -20.68 5.62
CA ASP A 292 0.00 -19.92 4.37
C ASP A 292 -1.24 -20.17 3.50
N ASN A 293 -2.41 -19.83 4.05
CA ASN A 293 -3.74 -20.17 3.52
C ASN A 293 -4.35 -19.15 2.52
N ILE A 294 -3.53 -18.25 1.97
CA ILE A 294 -4.00 -17.22 1.04
C ILE A 294 -4.46 -17.85 -0.29
N PHE A 295 -5.53 -17.31 -0.90
CA PHE A 295 -6.12 -17.85 -2.13
C PHE A 295 -6.51 -19.35 -1.99
N PRO A 296 -7.56 -19.65 -1.21
CA PRO A 296 -7.98 -21.04 -0.98
C PRO A 296 -8.31 -21.77 -2.30
N ASN A 297 -8.81 -21.04 -3.30
CA ASN A 297 -9.20 -21.57 -4.61
C ASN A 297 -8.15 -21.34 -5.71
N ILE A 298 -6.88 -21.11 -5.35
CA ILE A 298 -5.82 -20.99 -6.37
C ILE A 298 -5.76 -22.26 -7.20
N ASN A 299 -5.44 -22.08 -8.49
CA ASN A 299 -5.20 -23.18 -9.41
C ASN A 299 -3.80 -22.99 -10.00
N TYR A 300 -2.86 -23.87 -9.66
CA TYR A 300 -1.47 -23.78 -10.13
C TYR A 300 -1.34 -23.77 -11.66
N ARG A 301 -2.35 -24.24 -12.40
CA ARG A 301 -2.36 -24.25 -13.87
C ARG A 301 -2.39 -22.85 -14.49
N VAL A 302 -2.65 -21.78 -13.73
CA VAL A 302 -2.54 -20.40 -14.23
C VAL A 302 -1.13 -20.04 -14.70
N TYR A 303 -0.11 -20.81 -14.28
CA TYR A 303 1.28 -20.65 -14.71
C TYR A 303 1.62 -21.42 -15.99
N ARG A 304 0.65 -22.08 -16.64
CA ARG A 304 0.86 -22.67 -17.97
C ARG A 304 1.11 -21.54 -18.99
N PRO A 305 2.19 -21.61 -19.79
CA PRO A 305 2.36 -20.70 -20.91
C PRO A 305 1.15 -20.77 -21.85
N LEU A 306 0.78 -19.62 -22.42
CA LEU A 306 -0.30 -19.49 -23.41
C LEU A 306 0.04 -20.19 -24.73
#